data_AF-F0SLQ8-F1
#
_entry.id   AF-F0SLQ8-F1
#
_cell.length_a   1.000
_cell.length_b   1.000
_cell.length_c   1.000
_cell.angle_alpha   90.00
_cell.angle_beta   90.00
_cell.angle_gamma   90.00
#
_symmetry.space_group_name_H-M   'P 1'
#
loop_
_entity.id
_entity.type
_entity.pdbx_description
1 polymer ?
#
loop_
_entity_poly.entity_id
_entity_poly.type
_entity_poly.pdbx_seq_one_letter_code
_entity_poly.pdbx_strand_id
1 'polypeptide(L)'
;MSVANEEGMKVVLPRVGAEEFWELMRDHYAEKNSAKWKALAILALRENAGWPLEAIAQVFGHHRGHVSRILRNVKNELRETFERSPDWLCLDDPEVDEERPTRDRSEEGFSNPVR
;
A
#
# COMPACT_ATOMS: atom_id res chain seq x y z
N MET A 1 -6.05 -0.79 -8.35
CA MET A 1 -6.98 -1.85 -7.91
C MET A 1 -7.36 -1.56 -6.47
N SER A 2 -8.62 -1.78 -6.07
CA SER A 2 -9.02 -1.67 -4.66
C SER A 2 -9.64 -2.98 -4.20
N VAL A 3 -9.31 -3.40 -2.99
CA VAL A 3 -9.91 -4.56 -2.31
C VAL A 3 -10.66 -4.08 -1.09
N ALA A 4 -11.77 -4.74 -0.74
CA ALA A 4 -12.40 -4.55 0.56
C ALA A 4 -11.66 -5.38 1.60
N ASN A 5 -11.32 -4.79 2.75
CA ASN A 5 -10.81 -5.56 3.88
C ASN A 5 -11.95 -6.38 4.54
N GLU A 6 -11.64 -7.19 5.55
CA GLU A 6 -12.61 -8.01 6.30
C GLU A 6 -13.73 -7.18 6.97
N GLU A 7 -13.48 -5.89 7.19
CA GLU A 7 -14.42 -4.92 7.77
C GLU A 7 -15.25 -4.18 6.70
N GLY A 8 -15.08 -4.52 5.42
CA GLY A 8 -15.79 -3.89 4.31
C GLY A 8 -15.23 -2.52 3.88
N MET A 9 -14.10 -2.08 4.44
CA MET A 9 -13.44 -0.83 4.03
C MET A 9 -12.69 -1.02 2.72
N LYS A 10 -12.90 -0.11 1.77
CA LYS A 10 -12.21 -0.06 0.48
C LYS A 10 -10.76 0.35 0.71
N VAL A 11 -9.85 -0.61 0.63
CA VAL A 11 -8.40 -0.41 0.64
C VAL A 11 -7.94 -0.26 -0.80
N VAL A 12 -7.43 0.91 -1.14
CA VAL A 12 -6.73 1.11 -2.42
C VAL A 12 -5.37 0.43 -2.31
N LEU A 13 -5.12 -0.57 -3.15
CA LEU A 13 -3.79 -1.16 -3.24
C LEU A 13 -2.89 -0.18 -3.98
N PRO A 14 -1.78 0.27 -3.38
CA PRO A 14 -0.82 1.11 -4.06
C PRO A 14 -0.40 0.42 -5.37
N ARG A 15 -0.46 1.13 -6.51
CA ARG A 15 0.02 0.62 -7.81
C ARG A 15 1.54 0.68 -7.92
N VAL A 16 2.21 0.55 -6.78
CA VAL A 16 3.64 0.81 -6.62
C VAL A 16 4.37 -0.46 -7.06
N GLY A 17 5.31 -0.32 -7.99
CA GLY A 17 6.15 -1.43 -8.42
C GLY A 17 6.95 -1.99 -7.24
N ALA A 18 7.42 -3.24 -7.36
CA ALA A 18 8.28 -3.83 -6.32
C ALA A 18 9.53 -2.96 -6.05
N GLU A 19 10.05 -2.30 -7.09
CA GLU A 19 11.22 -1.42 -7.02
C GLU A 19 10.94 -0.13 -6.24
N GLU A 20 9.85 0.57 -6.57
CA GLU A 20 9.41 1.78 -5.86
C GLU A 20 9.09 1.49 -4.38
N PHE A 21 8.52 0.32 -4.06
CA PHE A 21 8.33 -0.11 -2.67
C PHE A 21 9.68 -0.23 -1.93
N TRP A 22 10.69 -0.84 -2.56
CA TRP A 22 12.01 -0.97 -1.96
C TRP A 22 12.74 0.36 -1.81
N GLU A 23 12.51 1.31 -2.73
CA GLU A 23 12.97 2.69 -2.60
C GLU A 23 12.35 3.37 -1.39
N LEU A 24 11.02 3.30 -1.23
CA LEU A 24 10.34 3.85 -0.06
C LEU A 24 10.83 3.23 1.26
N MET A 25 11.01 1.91 1.28
CA MET A 25 11.55 1.20 2.44
C MET A 25 12.98 1.62 2.78
N ARG A 26 13.81 1.89 1.76
CA ARG A 26 15.16 2.39 1.90
C ARG A 26 15.18 3.83 2.40
N ASP A 27 14.35 4.70 1.84
CA ASP A 27 14.42 6.14 2.10
C ASP A 27 13.74 6.54 3.41
N HIS A 28 12.65 5.85 3.80
CA HIS A 28 11.84 6.26 4.95
C HIS A 28 11.96 5.34 6.17
N TYR A 29 12.45 4.11 6.02
CA TYR A 29 12.52 3.15 7.14
C TYR A 29 13.93 2.68 7.45
N ALA A 30 14.56 1.94 6.53
CA ALA A 30 15.78 1.21 6.82
C ALA A 30 17.05 2.03 6.62
N GLU A 31 17.07 2.96 5.67
CA GLU A 31 18.23 3.77 5.28
C GLU A 31 19.52 2.91 5.22
N LYS A 32 20.56 3.30 5.98
CA LYS A 32 21.82 2.56 6.14
C LYS A 32 21.84 1.64 7.35
N ASN A 33 20.72 1.47 8.05
CA ASN A 33 20.64 0.67 9.27
C ASN A 33 20.50 -0.83 8.94
N SER A 34 21.62 -1.55 9.07
CA SER A 34 21.68 -3.00 8.82
C SER A 34 20.75 -3.82 9.72
N ALA A 35 20.44 -3.35 10.94
CA ALA A 35 19.53 -4.03 11.83
C ALA A 35 18.08 -3.97 11.31
N LYS A 36 17.65 -2.82 10.78
CA LYS A 36 16.32 -2.68 10.16
C LYS A 36 16.18 -3.53 8.90
N TRP A 37 17.21 -3.57 8.06
CA TRP A 37 17.23 -4.47 6.89
C TRP A 37 17.13 -5.95 7.27
N LYS A 38 17.86 -6.37 8.30
CA LYS A 38 17.74 -7.73 8.84
C LYS A 38 16.32 -8.02 9.34
N ALA A 39 15.71 -7.04 9.99
CA ALA A 39 14.37 -7.17 10.54
C ALA A 39 13.30 -7.25 9.42
N LEU A 40 13.47 -6.51 8.32
CA LEU A 40 12.66 -6.64 7.11
C LEU A 40 12.84 -7.98 6.41
N ALA A 41 14.06 -8.49 6.31
CA ALA A 41 14.30 -9.82 5.73
C ALA A 41 13.58 -10.92 6.54
N ILE A 42 13.62 -10.82 7.87
CA ILE A 42 12.86 -11.70 8.77
C ILE A 42 11.35 -11.59 8.53
N LEU A 43 10.83 -10.36 8.37
CA LEU A 43 9.41 -10.13 8.07
C LEU A 43 9.01 -10.73 6.70
N ALA A 44 9.79 -10.49 5.65
CA ALA A 44 9.52 -10.99 4.32
C ALA A 44 9.51 -12.53 4.26
N LEU A 45 10.46 -13.19 4.94
CA LEU A 45 10.47 -14.65 5.04
C LEU A 45 9.22 -15.18 5.74
N ARG A 46 8.73 -14.46 6.76
CA ARG A 46 7.53 -14.85 7.49
C ARG A 46 6.25 -14.64 6.69
N GLU A 47 6.03 -13.42 6.18
CA GLU A 47 4.75 -13.01 5.62
C GLU A 47 4.64 -13.31 4.12
N ASN A 48 5.73 -13.15 3.35
CA ASN A 48 5.69 -13.33 1.90
C ASN A 48 6.02 -14.77 1.50
N ALA A 49 6.97 -15.41 2.20
CA ALA A 49 7.41 -16.78 1.91
C ALA A 49 6.78 -17.84 2.84
N GLY A 50 6.06 -17.43 3.89
CA GLY A 50 5.35 -18.35 4.78
C GLY A 50 6.24 -19.21 5.68
N TRP A 51 7.50 -18.82 5.93
CA TRP A 51 8.43 -19.65 6.68
C TRP A 51 7.99 -19.83 8.15
N PRO A 52 8.18 -21.03 8.73
CA PRO A 52 7.93 -21.25 10.16
C PRO A 52 8.96 -20.50 11.00
N LEU A 53 8.57 -20.09 12.21
CA LEU A 53 9.43 -19.28 13.09
C LEU A 53 10.71 -20.03 13.47
N GLU A 54 10.64 -21.35 13.59
CA GLU A 54 11.74 -22.23 13.92
C GLU A 54 12.82 -22.24 12.81
N ALA A 55 12.41 -22.27 11.54
CA ALA A 55 13.34 -22.21 10.41
C ALA A 55 14.01 -20.84 10.30
N ILE A 56 13.24 -19.76 10.50
CA ILE A 56 13.79 -18.40 10.53
C ILE A 56 14.79 -18.27 11.70
N ALA A 57 14.42 -18.75 12.88
CA ALA A 57 15.28 -18.75 14.07
C ALA A 57 16.61 -19.46 13.80
N GLN A 58 16.57 -20.62 13.14
CA GLN A 58 17.76 -21.38 12.76
C GLN A 58 18.67 -20.61 11.79
N VAL A 59 18.11 -20.02 10.73
CA VAL A 59 18.91 -19.29 9.71
C VAL A 59 19.58 -18.06 10.29
N PHE A 60 18.90 -17.32 11.18
CA PHE A 60 19.44 -16.09 11.76
C PHE A 60 20.23 -16.30 13.06
N GLY A 61 20.40 -17.54 13.52
CA GLY A 61 21.12 -17.87 14.76
C GLY A 61 20.42 -17.37 16.02
N HIS A 62 19.09 -17.31 16.00
CA HIS A 62 18.27 -16.77 17.08
C HIS A 62 17.37 -17.83 17.71
N HIS A 63 16.84 -17.54 18.89
CA HIS A 63 15.76 -18.34 19.46
C HIS A 63 14.39 -17.85 18.96
N ARG A 64 13.39 -18.74 18.94
CA ARG A 64 12.04 -18.47 18.44
C ARG A 64 11.40 -17.21 19.06
N GLY A 65 11.57 -17.02 20.37
CA GLY A 65 11.05 -15.85 21.08
C GLY A 65 11.66 -14.53 20.59
N HIS A 66 12.96 -14.53 20.25
CA HIS A 66 13.63 -13.37 19.67
C HIS A 66 13.03 -13.02 18.32
N VAL A 67 12.87 -14.01 17.44
CA VAL A 67 12.28 -13.79 16.11
C VAL A 67 10.86 -13.25 16.21
N SER A 68 10.05 -13.81 17.11
CA SER A 68 8.69 -13.31 17.36
C SER A 68 8.69 -11.86 17.86
N ARG A 69 9.62 -11.49 18.75
CA ARG A 69 9.78 -10.11 19.23
C ARG A 69 10.21 -9.16 18.11
N ILE A 70 11.16 -9.57 17.26
CA ILE A 70 11.60 -8.79 16.10
C ILE A 70 10.40 -8.55 15.16
N LEU A 71 9.65 -9.59 14.81
CA LEU A 71 8.49 -9.48 13.93
C LEU A 71 7.45 -8.49 14.48
N ARG A 72 7.13 -8.57 15.77
CA ARG A 72 6.20 -7.64 16.41
C ARG A 72 6.72 -6.21 16.39
N ASN A 73 7.99 -6.02 16.73
CA ASN A 73 8.61 -4.70 16.76
C ASN A 73 8.62 -4.07 15.36
N VAL A 74 9.08 -4.80 14.34
CA VAL A 74 9.08 -4.31 12.95
C VAL A 74 7.68 -3.96 12.48
N LYS A 75 6.68 -4.81 12.73
CA LYS A 75 5.29 -4.48 12.33
C LYS A 75 4.79 -3.20 12.99
N ASN A 76 5.09 -3.00 14.27
CA ASN A 76 4.72 -1.77 14.98
C ASN A 76 5.48 -0.56 14.44
N GLU A 77 6.79 -0.68 14.21
CA GLU A 77 7.60 0.41 13.68
C GLU A 77 7.17 0.80 12.25
N LEU A 78 6.89 -0.17 11.38
CA LEU A 78 6.37 0.10 10.04
C LEU A 78 5.03 0.81 10.12
N ARG A 79 4.15 0.34 11.01
CA ARG A 79 2.86 0.98 11.25
C ARG A 79 3.06 2.43 11.72
N GLU A 80 3.89 2.68 12.72
CA GLU A 80 4.15 4.03 13.23
C GLU A 80 4.80 4.95 12.19
N THR A 81 5.68 4.40 11.35
CA THR A 81 6.38 5.14 10.29
C THR A 81 5.41 5.55 9.17
N PHE A 82 4.49 4.66 8.80
CA PHE A 82 3.66 4.81 7.60
C PHE A 82 2.19 5.18 7.88
N GLU A 83 1.68 5.05 9.11
CA GLU A 83 0.37 5.62 9.51
C GLU A 83 0.43 7.15 9.68
N ARG A 84 1.62 7.74 9.86
CA ARG A 84 1.76 9.17 10.20
C ARG A 84 1.74 10.16 9.02
N SER A 85 1.84 9.72 7.77
CA SER A 85 1.39 10.53 6.62
C SER A 85 1.21 9.63 5.38
N PRO A 86 0.19 9.84 4.54
CA PRO A 86 0.13 9.27 3.20
C PRO A 86 0.85 10.13 2.16
N ASP A 87 1.44 11.27 2.53
CA ASP A 87 1.99 12.26 1.61
C ASP A 87 3.08 11.70 0.67
N TRP A 88 3.82 10.68 1.09
CA TRP A 88 4.86 9.99 0.28
C TRP A 88 4.30 8.86 -0.60
N LEU A 89 3.04 8.44 -0.41
CA LEU A 89 2.38 7.49 -1.32
C LEU A 89 1.88 8.16 -2.60
N CYS A 90 2.06 9.48 -2.75
CA CYS A 90 1.56 10.28 -3.88
C CYS A 90 0.09 9.91 -4.22
N LEU A 91 -0.76 9.74 -3.19
CA LEU A 91 -2.15 9.33 -3.36
C LEU A 91 -3.07 10.46 -3.82
N ASP A 92 -2.53 11.66 -4.08
CA ASP A 92 -3.25 12.79 -4.64
C ASP A 92 -2.72 13.10 -6.05
N ASP A 93 -3.38 12.55 -7.05
CA ASP A 93 -4.34 13.37 -7.79
C ASP A 93 -5.60 12.51 -7.96
N PRO A 94 -6.72 12.79 -7.26
CA PRO A 94 -7.99 12.39 -7.82
C PRO A 94 -8.04 13.04 -9.19
N GLU A 95 -7.99 12.22 -10.26
CA GLU A 95 -8.38 12.65 -11.60
C GLU A 95 -9.64 13.49 -11.41
N VAL A 96 -9.49 14.80 -11.56
CA VAL A 96 -10.61 15.72 -11.62
C VAL A 96 -11.39 15.20 -12.80
N ASP A 97 -12.53 14.56 -12.53
CA ASP A 97 -13.50 14.21 -13.55
C ASP A 97 -13.75 15.51 -14.29
N GLU A 98 -13.12 15.66 -15.47
CA GLU A 98 -13.40 16.76 -16.37
C GLU A 98 -14.91 16.70 -16.58
N GLU A 99 -15.62 17.67 -16.01
CA GLU A 99 -17.04 17.90 -16.25
C GLU A 99 -17.19 17.99 -17.77
N ARG A 100 -17.55 16.87 -18.40
CA ARG A 100 -17.95 16.86 -19.80
C ARG A 100 -19.13 17.81 -19.87
N PRO A 101 -19.03 18.94 -20.59
CA PRO A 101 -20.20 19.79 -20.76
C PRO A 101 -21.22 18.95 -21.51
N THR A 102 -22.29 18.60 -20.83
CA THR A 102 -23.47 18.00 -21.43
C THR A 102 -23.91 18.96 -22.53
N ARG A 103 -23.71 18.56 -23.78
CA ARG A 103 -24.24 19.27 -24.95
C ARG A 103 -25.73 19.43 -24.73
N ASP A 104 -26.13 20.65 -24.40
CA ASP A 104 -27.50 21.11 -24.48
C ASP A 104 -27.93 20.96 -25.94
N ARG A 105 -28.68 19.90 -26.21
CA ARG A 105 -29.33 19.68 -27.50
C ARG A 105 -30.82 19.80 -27.25
N SER A 106 -31.24 20.99 -26.83
CA SER A 106 -32.64 21.37 -26.83
C SER A 106 -33.10 21.44 -28.29
N GLU A 107 -34.18 20.70 -28.52
CA GLU A 107 -34.70 20.26 -29.81
C GLU A 107 -35.22 21.43 -30.64
N GLU A 108 -34.78 21.51 -31.89
CA GLU A 108 -35.40 22.37 -32.90
C GLU A 108 -36.84 21.90 -33.13
N GLY A 109 -37.80 22.70 -32.68
CA GLY A 109 -39.21 22.51 -32.95
C GLY A 109 -39.50 22.57 -34.44
N PHE A 110 -39.70 21.41 -35.05
CA PHE A 110 -40.32 21.27 -36.37
C PHE A 110 -41.76 21.77 -36.29
N SER A 111 -41.98 22.99 -36.75
CA SER A 111 -43.30 23.52 -37.07
C SER A 111 -43.72 23.02 -38.46
N ASN A 112 -44.86 22.34 -38.56
CA ASN A 112 -45.59 22.27 -39.82
C ASN A 112 -47.12 22.24 -39.58
N PRO A 113 -47.91 22.89 -40.45
CA PRO A 113 -49.23 23.41 -40.11
C PRO A 113 -50.37 22.47 -40.49
N VAL A 114 -51.50 22.61 -39.79
CA VAL A 114 -52.80 22.05 -40.22
C VAL A 114 -53.87 23.13 -40.07
N ARG A 115 -54.13 23.90 -41.13
CA ARG A 115 -55.38 23.92 -41.93
C ARG A 115 -55.40 25.11 -42.89
#